data_AF-A0A7Z0D313-F1
#
_entry.id   AF-A0A7Z0D313-F1
#
_cell.length_a   1.000
_cell.length_b   1.000
_cell.length_c   1.000
_cell.angle_alpha   90.00
_cell.angle_beta   90.00
_cell.angle_gamma   90.00
#
_symmetry.space_group_name_H-M   'P 1'
#
loop_
_entity.id
_entity.type
_entity.pdbx_description
1 polymer ?
#
loop_
_entity_poly.entity_id
_entity_poly.type
_entity_poly.pdbx_seq_one_letter_code
_entity_poly.pdbx_strand_id
1 'polypeptide(L)'
;MSSSVEVQGKRNTIPTSLVAAGVFGTIHAVFSLLWAAGGTWLLWSVGSSLQESFRGREWLLFFVGGLKFVAALGPVMLAYFGWPARKFTRVVCWIGALVLIVWGGLNTITGNLVLAGVISPEHGYDRAGMIGHAYLWDPLFLVWGITLVVGLFAKGNPRGGHTSR
;
A
#
# COMPACT_ATOMS: atom_id res chain seq x y z
N MET A 1 5.59 -3.93 -52.92
CA MET A 1 6.80 -3.92 -52.04
C MET A 1 6.91 -2.52 -51.47
N SER A 2 6.75 -2.21 -50.19
CA SER A 2 6.69 -3.00 -48.96
C SER A 2 5.69 -2.30 -48.03
N SER A 3 4.65 -3.03 -47.60
CA SER A 3 3.75 -2.61 -46.53
C SER A 3 4.51 -2.75 -45.21
N SER A 4 5.07 -1.64 -44.72
CA SER A 4 5.59 -1.55 -43.36
C SER A 4 4.41 -1.72 -42.40
N VAL A 5 4.21 -2.96 -41.96
CA VAL A 5 3.32 -3.29 -40.85
C VAL A 5 3.92 -2.63 -39.62
N GLU A 6 3.53 -1.39 -39.37
CA GLU A 6 3.78 -0.72 -38.11
C GLU A 6 2.95 -1.47 -37.06
N VAL A 7 3.56 -2.48 -36.44
CA VAL A 7 3.04 -3.10 -35.21
C VAL A 7 3.20 -2.03 -34.13
N GLN A 8 2.28 -1.05 -34.14
CA GLN A 8 2.16 -0.03 -33.13
C GLN A 8 1.54 -0.70 -31.90
N GLY A 9 2.36 -1.50 -31.21
CA GLY A 9 2.02 -2.12 -29.95
C GLY A 9 1.66 -1.01 -28.96
N LYS A 10 0.37 -0.86 -28.67
CA LYS A 10 -0.16 0.07 -27.67
C LYS A 10 0.52 -0.27 -26.34
N ARG A 11 1.61 0.44 -25.99
CA ARG A 11 2.23 0.28 -24.67
C ARG A 11 1.23 0.84 -23.67
N ASN A 12 0.56 -0.05 -22.95
CA ASN A 12 -0.22 0.33 -21.78
C ASN A 12 0.76 0.94 -20.78
N THR A 13 0.73 2.26 -20.62
CA THR A 13 1.55 2.94 -19.62
C THR A 13 0.89 2.69 -18.27
N ILE A 14 1.67 2.19 -17.30
CA ILE A 14 1.20 1.98 -15.93
C ILE A 14 0.93 3.37 -15.33
N PRO A 15 -0.27 3.63 -14.75
CA PRO A 15 -0.53 4.86 -14.03
C PRO A 15 0.53 5.11 -12.96
N THR A 16 1.07 6.32 -12.91
CA THR A 16 2.07 6.72 -11.89
C THR A 16 1.56 6.54 -10.47
N SER A 17 0.25 6.69 -10.24
CA SER A 17 -0.41 6.42 -8.97
C SER A 17 -0.39 4.94 -8.58
N LEU A 18 -0.48 3.99 -9.52
CA LEU A 18 -0.28 2.57 -9.21
C LEU A 18 1.17 2.25 -8.89
N VAL A 19 2.13 2.90 -9.56
CA VAL A 19 3.55 2.78 -9.20
C VAL A 19 3.79 3.31 -7.79
N ALA A 20 3.24 4.48 -7.46
CA ALA A 20 3.32 5.05 -6.12
C ALA A 20 2.71 4.12 -5.06
N ALA A 21 1.52 3.55 -5.34
CA ALA A 21 0.90 2.55 -4.47
C ALA A 21 1.81 1.34 -4.26
N GLY A 22 2.45 0.84 -5.32
CA GLY A 22 3.43 -0.23 -5.24
C GLY A 22 4.61 0.12 -4.33
N VAL A 23 5.19 1.32 -4.48
CA VAL A 23 6.30 1.79 -3.64
C VAL A 23 5.90 1.84 -2.16
N PHE A 24 4.79 2.49 -1.81
CA PHE A 24 4.35 2.62 -0.42
C PHE A 24 4.00 1.27 0.21
N GLY A 25 3.31 0.39 -0.53
CA GLY A 25 3.02 -0.96 -0.06
C GLY A 25 4.27 -1.83 0.09
N THR A 26 5.26 -1.69 -0.80
CA THR A 26 6.53 -2.40 -0.70
C THR A 26 7.34 -1.95 0.51
N ILE A 27 7.37 -0.65 0.84
CA ILE A 27 8.02 -0.17 2.07
C ILE A 27 7.41 -0.88 3.29
N HIS A 28 6.08 -0.93 3.40
CA HIS A 28 5.37 -1.66 4.44
C HIS A 28 5.73 -3.15 4.50
N ALA A 29 5.78 -3.79 3.34
CA ALA A 29 6.14 -5.20 3.23
C ALA A 29 7.58 -5.47 3.67
N VAL A 30 8.53 -4.65 3.23
CA VAL A 30 9.95 -4.79 3.57
C VAL A 30 10.17 -4.68 5.06
N PHE A 31 9.57 -3.70 5.75
CA PHE A 31 9.69 -3.60 7.21
C PHE A 31 9.08 -4.80 7.93
N SER A 32 7.93 -5.30 7.46
CA SER A 32 7.33 -6.52 8.02
C SER A 32 8.26 -7.73 7.88
N LEU A 33 8.88 -7.91 6.70
CA LEU A 33 9.83 -9.00 6.44
C LEU A 33 11.15 -8.83 7.20
N LEU A 34 11.62 -7.59 7.33
CA LEU A 34 12.82 -7.25 8.09
C LEU A 34 12.65 -7.62 9.56
N TRP A 35 11.51 -7.27 10.17
CA TRP A 35 11.19 -7.67 11.54
C TRP A 35 11.01 -9.18 11.68
N ALA A 36 10.43 -9.85 10.68
CA ALA A 36 10.34 -11.31 10.64
C ALA A 36 11.72 -11.99 10.66
N ALA A 37 12.72 -11.36 10.00
CA ALA A 37 14.10 -11.82 9.99
C ALA A 37 14.90 -11.43 11.25
N GLY A 38 14.27 -10.83 12.26
CA GLY A 38 14.90 -10.40 13.51
C GLY A 38 15.52 -8.99 13.46
N GLY A 39 15.28 -8.22 12.41
CA GLY A 39 15.71 -6.83 12.34
C GLY A 39 14.96 -5.95 13.35
N THR A 40 15.66 -4.99 13.93
CA THR A 40 15.10 -4.08 14.97
C THR A 40 14.87 -2.66 14.47
N TRP A 41 15.14 -2.38 13.19
CA TRP A 41 14.99 -1.05 12.63
C TRP A 41 13.54 -0.57 12.72
N LEU A 42 13.35 0.61 13.31
CA LEU A 42 12.04 1.20 13.55
C LEU A 42 11.06 0.32 14.36
N LEU A 43 11.52 -0.78 14.97
CA LEU A 43 10.66 -1.66 15.77
C LEU A 43 10.04 -0.91 16.96
N TRP A 44 10.79 0.04 17.52
CA TRP A 44 10.32 0.96 18.57
C TRP A 44 9.07 1.76 18.16
N SER A 45 8.89 2.04 16.87
CA SER A 45 7.79 2.87 16.35
C SER A 45 6.50 2.08 16.15
N VAL A 46 6.55 0.76 16.30
CA VAL A 46 5.39 -0.14 16.19
C VAL A 46 4.74 -0.39 17.57
N GLY A 47 5.47 -0.04 18.63
CA GLY A 47 5.03 -0.16 20.01
C GLY A 47 5.30 -1.52 20.65
N SER A 48 5.34 -1.54 21.98
CA SER A 48 5.56 -2.76 22.77
C SER A 48 4.48 -3.83 22.60
N SER A 49 3.20 -3.43 22.46
CA SER A 49 2.08 -4.38 22.32
C SER A 49 2.18 -5.23 21.05
N LEU A 50 2.68 -4.66 19.94
CA LEU A 50 2.87 -5.43 18.72
C LEU A 50 4.05 -6.39 18.85
N GLN A 51 5.13 -5.95 19.49
CA GLN A 51 6.29 -6.81 19.78
C GLN A 51 5.90 -8.00 20.65
N GLU A 52 5.09 -7.78 21.69
CA GLU A 52 4.56 -8.85 22.55
C GLU A 52 3.66 -9.81 21.76
N SER A 53 2.80 -9.28 20.88
CA SER A 53 1.89 -10.08 20.05
C SER A 53 2.62 -11.02 19.09
N PHE A 54 3.81 -10.63 18.61
CA PHE A 54 4.61 -11.41 17.67
C PHE A 54 5.77 -12.18 18.30
N ARG A 55 6.02 -12.02 19.61
CA ARG A 55 7.09 -12.72 20.31
C ARG A 55 6.86 -14.23 20.28
N GLY A 56 7.83 -14.97 19.74
CA GLY A 56 7.73 -16.42 19.51
C GLY A 56 6.81 -16.81 18.34
N ARG A 57 6.29 -15.84 17.58
CA ARG A 57 5.43 -16.01 16.41
C ARG A 57 5.90 -15.12 15.25
N GLU A 58 7.19 -14.82 15.21
CA GLU A 58 7.82 -13.94 14.23
C GLU A 58 7.61 -14.45 12.79
N TRP A 59 7.43 -15.77 12.64
CA TRP A 59 7.09 -16.40 11.36
C TRP A 59 5.80 -15.85 10.73
N LEU A 60 4.84 -15.38 11.53
CA LEU A 60 3.63 -14.72 11.03
C LEU A 60 3.94 -13.42 10.28
N LEU A 61 5.02 -12.72 10.64
CA LEU A 61 5.45 -11.51 9.95
C LEU A 61 5.97 -11.80 8.54
N PHE A 62 6.49 -13.00 8.27
CA PHE A 62 6.80 -13.42 6.89
C PHE A 62 5.52 -13.53 6.06
N PHE A 63 4.45 -14.12 6.60
CA PHE A 63 3.16 -14.20 5.93
C PHE A 63 2.54 -12.83 5.71
N VAL A 64 2.55 -11.98 6.74
CA VAL A 64 2.02 -10.62 6.67
C VAL A 64 2.81 -9.77 5.66
N GLY A 65 4.14 -9.85 5.68
CA GLY A 65 5.02 -9.16 4.75
C GLY A 65 4.83 -9.65 3.31
N GLY A 66 4.73 -10.96 3.11
CA GLY A 66 4.43 -11.57 1.81
C GLY A 66 3.09 -11.12 1.24
N LEU A 67 2.03 -11.13 2.06
CA LEU A 67 0.70 -10.67 1.65
C LEU A 67 0.73 -9.18 1.27
N LYS A 68 1.40 -8.33 2.06
CA LYS A 68 1.60 -6.92 1.74
C LYS A 68 2.35 -6.73 0.43
N PHE A 69 3.40 -7.52 0.19
CA PHE A 69 4.20 -7.45 -1.03
C PHE A 69 3.37 -7.79 -2.27
N VAL A 70 2.58 -8.87 -2.19
CA VAL A 70 1.65 -9.27 -3.26
C VAL A 70 0.58 -8.20 -3.47
N ALA A 71 0.01 -7.65 -2.40
CA ALA A 71 -0.99 -6.59 -2.48
C ALA A 71 -0.42 -5.30 -3.07
N ALA A 72 0.86 -4.99 -2.81
CA ALA A 72 1.54 -3.80 -3.30
C ALA A 72 1.87 -3.92 -4.80
N LEU A 73 2.48 -5.02 -5.21
CA LEU A 73 2.92 -5.21 -6.59
C LEU A 73 1.84 -5.75 -7.51
N GLY A 74 0.84 -6.46 -6.97
CA GLY A 74 -0.26 -7.05 -7.73
C GLY A 74 -0.94 -6.06 -8.67
N PRO A 75 -1.43 -4.89 -8.20
CA PRO A 75 -2.06 -3.88 -9.06
C PRO A 75 -1.12 -3.36 -10.16
N VAL A 76 0.18 -3.22 -9.88
CA VAL A 76 1.20 -2.80 -10.85
C VAL A 76 1.38 -3.86 -11.94
N MET A 77 1.50 -5.13 -11.53
CA MET A 77 1.63 -6.27 -12.44
C MET A 77 0.37 -6.45 -13.29
N LEU A 78 -0.82 -6.31 -12.70
CA LEU A 78 -2.10 -6.36 -13.42
C LEU A 78 -2.24 -5.20 -14.41
N ALA A 79 -1.73 -4.02 -14.09
CA ALA A 79 -1.70 -2.90 -15.03
C ALA A 79 -0.72 -3.13 -16.20
N TYR A 80 0.40 -3.80 -15.94
CA TYR A 80 1.43 -4.09 -16.94
C TYR A 80 1.04 -5.25 -17.87
N PHE A 81 0.69 -6.41 -17.30
CA PHE A 81 0.37 -7.63 -18.04
C PHE A 81 -1.09 -7.71 -18.50
N GLY A 82 -1.95 -6.81 -17.99
CA GLY A 82 -3.38 -6.82 -18.22
C GLY A 82 -4.14 -7.44 -17.04
N TRP A 83 -5.43 -7.11 -16.96
CA TRP A 83 -6.31 -7.49 -15.86
C TRP A 83 -7.08 -8.78 -16.20
N PRO A 84 -6.59 -9.99 -15.85
CA PRO A 84 -7.39 -11.21 -15.94
C PRO A 84 -8.65 -11.06 -15.08
N ALA A 85 -9.78 -11.58 -15.58
CA ALA A 85 -11.07 -11.46 -14.91
C ALA A 85 -11.32 -10.03 -14.35
N ARG A 86 -11.11 -9.01 -15.19
CA ARG A 86 -10.98 -7.59 -14.83
C ARG A 86 -11.95 -7.09 -13.75
N LYS A 87 -13.20 -7.57 -13.74
CA LYS A 87 -14.19 -7.22 -12.70
C LYS A 87 -13.74 -7.71 -11.33
N PHE A 88 -13.41 -9.00 -11.21
CA PHE A 88 -13.01 -9.63 -9.95
C PHE A 88 -11.71 -9.03 -9.41
N THR A 89 -10.66 -8.96 -10.23
CA THR A 89 -9.36 -8.42 -9.82
C THR A 89 -9.45 -6.95 -9.39
N ARG A 90 -10.26 -6.14 -10.09
CA ARG A 90 -10.50 -4.75 -9.65
C ARG A 90 -11.32 -4.67 -8.37
N VAL A 91 -12.33 -5.52 -8.16
CA VAL A 91 -13.10 -5.56 -6.91
C VAL A 91 -12.18 -5.89 -5.72
N VAL A 92 -11.28 -6.86 -5.88
CA VAL A 92 -10.27 -7.17 -4.84
C VAL A 92 -9.40 -5.97 -4.53
N CYS A 93 -8.89 -5.26 -5.55
CA CYS A 93 -8.11 -4.04 -5.33
C CYS A 93 -8.93 -2.92 -4.66
N TRP A 94 -10.22 -2.78 -5.00
CA TRP A 94 -11.11 -1.81 -4.35
C TRP A 94 -11.34 -2.12 -2.88
N ILE A 95 -11.61 -3.37 -2.54
CA ILE A 95 -11.77 -3.82 -1.15
C ILE A 95 -10.48 -3.57 -0.38
N GLY A 96 -9.33 -3.95 -0.94
CA GLY A 96 -8.03 -3.69 -0.33
C GLY A 96 -7.79 -2.21 -0.09
N ALA A 97 -8.06 -1.35 -1.08
CA ALA A 97 -7.92 0.09 -0.96
C ALA A 97 -8.84 0.68 0.12
N LEU A 98 -10.09 0.21 0.21
CA LEU A 98 -11.03 0.63 1.25
C LEU A 98 -10.51 0.26 2.65
N VAL A 99 -10.05 -0.98 2.84
CA VAL A 99 -9.47 -1.43 4.11
C VAL A 99 -8.26 -0.57 4.48
N LEU A 100 -7.36 -0.30 3.53
CA LEU A 100 -6.18 0.55 3.76
C LEU A 100 -6.54 1.97 4.20
N ILE A 101 -7.51 2.59 3.53
CA ILE A 101 -7.95 3.97 3.83
C ILE A 101 -8.65 4.03 5.17
N VAL A 102 -9.59 3.11 5.43
CA VAL A 102 -10.36 3.11 6.67
C VAL A 102 -9.44 2.79 7.85
N TRP A 103 -8.64 1.73 7.75
CA TRP A 103 -7.73 1.33 8.83
C TRP A 103 -6.64 2.37 9.07
N GLY A 104 -5.91 2.76 8.02
CA GLY A 104 -4.84 3.74 8.13
C GLY A 104 -5.35 5.12 8.53
N GLY A 105 -6.49 5.57 7.99
CA GLY A 105 -7.09 6.85 8.33
C GLY A 105 -7.59 6.91 9.76
N LEU A 106 -8.36 5.91 10.21
CA LEU A 106 -8.88 5.86 11.57
C LEU A 106 -7.75 5.78 12.60
N ASN A 107 -6.74 4.96 12.38
CA ASN A 107 -5.61 4.85 13.30
C ASN A 107 -4.75 6.12 13.32
N THR A 108 -4.54 6.75 12.16
CA THR A 108 -3.84 8.05 12.08
C THR A 108 -4.57 9.11 12.90
N ILE A 109 -5.88 9.23 12.72
CA ILE A 109 -6.71 10.19 13.46
C ILE A 109 -6.67 9.87 14.96
N THR A 110 -6.90 8.61 15.32
CA THR A 110 -6.93 8.17 16.73
C THR A 110 -5.58 8.43 17.41
N GLY A 111 -4.47 8.09 16.76
CA GLY A 111 -3.13 8.34 17.28
C GLY A 111 -2.86 9.83 17.50
N ASN A 112 -3.26 10.69 16.56
CA ASN A 112 -3.13 12.14 16.72
C ASN A 112 -4.02 12.67 17.86
N LEU A 113 -5.24 12.16 18.03
CA LEU A 113 -6.13 12.55 19.13
C LEU A 113 -5.58 12.14 20.50
N VAL A 114 -4.97 10.97 20.60
CA VAL A 114 -4.29 10.51 21.83
C VAL A 114 -3.07 11.39 22.13
N LEU A 115 -2.24 11.69 21.12
CA LEU A 115 -1.06 12.55 21.29
C LEU A 115 -1.42 14.00 21.62
N ALA A 116 -2.56 14.49 21.13
CA ALA A 116 -3.11 15.80 21.46
C ALA A 116 -3.76 15.85 22.85
N GLY A 117 -3.88 14.72 23.56
CA GLY A 117 -4.51 14.64 24.87
C GLY A 117 -6.05 14.70 24.84
N VAL A 118 -6.66 14.64 23.66
CA VAL A 118 -8.13 14.63 23.50
C VAL A 118 -8.70 13.28 23.95
N ILE A 119 -7.98 12.20 23.67
CA ILE A 119 -8.31 10.84 24.12
C ILE A 119 -7.23 10.40 25.11
N SER A 120 -7.65 9.97 26.30
CA SER A 120 -6.75 9.42 27.32
C SER A 120 -7.03 7.94 27.53
N PRO A 121 -6.14 7.03 27.08
CA PRO A 121 -6.30 5.60 27.32
C PRO A 121 -6.23 5.28 28.81
N GLU A 122 -7.19 4.49 29.32
CA GLU A 122 -7.31 4.15 30.75
C GLU A 122 -6.07 3.42 31.31
N HIS A 123 -5.35 2.66 30.48
CA HIS A 123 -4.16 1.90 30.87
C HIS A 123 -2.83 2.56 30.44
N GLY A 124 -2.88 3.83 30.02
CA GLY A 124 -1.75 4.50 29.39
C GLY A 124 -1.44 3.96 27.98
N TYR A 125 -0.37 4.45 27.37
CA TYR A 125 0.06 4.02 26.04
C TYR A 125 1.59 4.13 25.89
N ASP A 126 2.16 3.27 25.04
CA ASP A 126 3.54 3.44 24.59
C ASP A 126 3.62 4.63 23.64
N ARG A 127 4.21 5.73 24.13
CA ARG A 127 4.31 6.97 23.37
C ARG A 127 5.09 6.83 22.07
N ALA A 128 6.12 5.98 22.06
CA ALA A 128 6.98 5.82 20.90
C ALA A 128 6.24 5.06 19.78
N GLY A 129 5.53 3.98 20.16
CA GLY A 129 4.61 3.27 19.27
C GLY A 129 3.48 4.17 18.75
N MET A 130 2.88 4.98 19.62
CA MET A 130 1.78 5.88 19.23
C MET A 130 2.23 6.93 18.20
N ILE A 131 3.44 7.49 18.36
CA ILE A 131 4.03 8.42 17.37
C ILE A 131 4.26 7.71 16.03
N GLY A 132 4.80 6.49 16.05
CA GLY A 132 5.02 5.73 14.83
C GLY A 132 3.71 5.38 14.11
N HIS A 133 2.67 4.99 14.84
CA HIS A 133 1.34 4.80 14.27
C HIS A 133 0.76 6.10 13.69
N ALA A 134 0.78 7.18 14.46
CA ALA A 134 0.19 8.46 14.08
C ALA A 134 0.86 9.15 12.88
N TYR A 135 2.17 8.97 12.68
CA TYR A 135 2.93 9.74 11.68
C TYR A 135 3.66 8.89 10.64
N LEU A 136 3.86 7.59 10.87
CA LEU A 136 4.64 6.75 9.97
C LEU A 136 3.79 5.62 9.38
N TRP A 137 3.32 4.68 10.19
CA TRP A 137 2.76 3.43 9.68
C TRP A 137 1.34 3.60 9.13
N ASP A 138 0.45 4.22 9.90
CA ASP A 138 -0.95 4.37 9.49
C ASP A 138 -1.14 5.42 8.39
N PRO A 139 -0.44 6.57 8.41
CA PRO A 139 -0.43 7.49 7.27
C PRO A 139 0.11 6.82 6.00
N LEU A 140 1.12 5.97 6.11
CA LEU A 140 1.66 5.25 4.95
C LEU A 140 0.65 4.25 4.38
N PHE A 141 -0.14 3.56 5.23
CA PHE A 141 -1.27 2.74 4.76
C PHE A 141 -2.33 3.59 4.06
N LEU A 142 -2.66 4.76 4.62
CA LEU A 142 -3.62 5.67 4.03
C LEU A 142 -3.16 6.17 2.65
N VAL A 143 -1.91 6.62 2.53
CA VAL A 143 -1.34 7.10 1.27
C VAL A 143 -1.28 5.97 0.24
N TRP A 144 -0.91 4.76 0.65
CA TRP A 144 -0.98 3.57 -0.22
C TRP A 144 -2.41 3.33 -0.72
N GLY A 145 -3.41 3.35 0.16
CA GLY A 145 -4.81 3.17 -0.21
C GLY A 145 -5.31 4.26 -1.18
N ILE A 146 -5.02 5.52 -0.91
CA ILE A 146 -5.43 6.66 -1.76
C ILE A 146 -4.78 6.55 -3.15
N THR A 147 -3.48 6.29 -3.22
CA THR A 147 -2.77 6.17 -4.50
C THR A 147 -3.28 4.97 -5.30
N LEU A 148 -3.65 3.87 -4.64
CA LEU A 148 -4.31 2.73 -5.27
C LEU A 148 -5.68 3.11 -5.84
N VAL A 149 -6.54 3.80 -5.08
CA VAL A 149 -7.85 4.31 -5.56
C VAL A 149 -7.69 5.18 -6.80
N VAL A 150 -6.77 6.15 -6.76
CA VAL A 150 -6.48 7.04 -7.90
C VAL A 150 -6.02 6.24 -9.11
N GLY A 151 -5.16 5.25 -8.91
CA GLY A 151 -4.68 4.35 -9.97
C GLY A 151 -5.76 3.44 -10.55
N LEU A 152 -6.72 3.00 -9.74
CA LEU A 152 -7.88 2.25 -10.22
C LEU A 152 -8.82 3.15 -11.05
N PHE A 153 -8.98 4.41 -10.68
CA PHE A 153 -9.79 5.38 -11.46
C PHE A 153 -9.11 5.86 -12.74
N ALA A 154 -7.78 5.81 -12.83
CA ALA A 154 -7.05 6.21 -14.03
C ALA A 154 -7.53 5.39 -15.25
N LYS A 155 -8.23 6.06 -16.18
CA LYS A 155 -8.53 5.50 -17.49
C LYS A 155 -7.20 5.46 -18.24
N GLY A 156 -6.76 4.28 -18.69
CA GLY A 156 -5.51 4.14 -19.44
C GLY A 156 -5.47 5.18 -20.56
N ASN A 157 -4.54 6.13 -20.47
CA ASN A 157 -4.51 7.31 -21.33
C ASN A 157 -4.37 6.85 -22.80
N PRO A 158 -5.38 7.00 -23.66
CA PRO A 158 -5.15 6.92 -25.09
C PRO A 158 -4.37 8.19 -25.41
N ARG A 159 -3.06 8.08 -25.64
CA ARG A 159 -2.30 9.21 -26.19
C ARG A 159 -3.05 9.68 -27.44
N GLY A 160 -3.46 10.96 -27.41
CA GLY A 160 -4.26 11.58 -28.45
C GLY A 160 -3.54 11.48 -29.79
N GLY A 161 -4.25 10.95 -30.79
CA GLY A 161 -3.84 11.12 -32.18
C GLY A 161 -3.91 12.61 -32.51
N HIS A 162 -2.74 13.23 -32.67
CA HIS A 162 -2.63 14.46 -33.44
C HIS A 162 -2.58 14.04 -34.91
N THR A 163 -3.76 13.95 -35.53
CA THR A 163 -3.88 14.06 -36.98
C THR A 163 -3.79 15.54 -37.33
N SER A 164 -2.62 16.00 -37.77
CA SER A 164 -2.56 17.16 -38.66
C SER A 164 -2.81 16.65 -40.08
N ARG A 165 -3.93 17.10 -40.66
CA ARG A 165 -4.20 17.05 -42.10
C ARG A 165 -3.18 17.89 -42.86
#